data_AF-A0A344LJG7-F1
#
_entry.id   AF-A0A344LJG7-F1
#
_cell.length_a   1.000
_cell.length_b   1.000
_cell.length_c   1.000
_cell.angle_alpha   90.00
_cell.angle_beta   90.00
_cell.angle_gamma   90.00
#
_symmetry.space_group_name_H-M   'P 1'
#
loop_
_entity.id
_entity.type
_entity.pdbx_description
1 polymer ?
#
loop_
_entity_poly.entity_id
_entity_poly.type
_entity_poly.pdbx_seq_one_letter_code
_entity_poly.pdbx_strand_id
1 'polypeptide(L)' 'MTVDTGARTHEPLVLTTKEPAQLIGRLTQFPPRGDLYRLQNPVDLVLPDNPDTTIATIERFPVKIGGL' A
#
# COMPACT_ATOMS: atom_id res chain seq x y z
N MET A 1 29.58 -31.19 15.69
CA MET A 1 28.18 -30.76 15.83
C MET A 1 28.15 -29.28 15.47
N THR A 2 27.93 -28.96 14.19
CA THR A 2 27.79 -27.59 13.71
C THR A 2 26.32 -27.20 13.83
N VAL A 3 26.04 -26.17 14.63
CA VAL A 3 24.69 -25.64 14.80
C VAL A 3 24.40 -24.77 13.58
N ASP A 4 23.53 -25.24 12.70
CA ASP A 4 22.99 -24.46 11.59
C ASP A 4 21.98 -23.47 12.17
N THR A 5 22.40 -22.22 12.39
CA THR A 5 21.49 -21.10 12.59
C THR A 5 20.85 -20.74 11.24
N GLY A 6 19.92 -21.59 10.80
CA GLY A 6 19.13 -21.38 9.60
C GLY A 6 18.28 -20.12 9.76
N ALA A 7 18.81 -18.99 9.26
CA ALA A 7 18.01 -17.79 9.04
C ALA A 7 16.88 -18.19 8.07
N ARG A 8 15.66 -18.33 8.59
CA ARG A 8 14.48 -18.56 7.76
C ARG A 8 14.26 -17.30 6.93
N THR A 9 14.74 -17.31 5.69
CA THR A 9 14.31 -16.36 4.66
C THR A 9 12.84 -16.64 4.38
N HIS A 10 11.97 -15.94 5.10
CA HIS A 10 10.55 -15.88 4.76
C HIS A 10 10.42 -15.07 3.48
N GLU A 11 9.84 -15.67 2.43
CA GLU A 11 9.49 -14.94 1.23
C GLU A 11 8.47 -13.83 1.56
N PRO A 12 8.55 -12.66 0.90
CA PRO A 12 7.64 -11.55 1.18
C PRO A 12 6.21 -11.90 0.78
N LEU A 13 5.25 -11.61 1.65
CA LEU A 13 3.82 -11.72 1.34
C LEU A 13 3.43 -10.64 0.33
N VAL A 14 2.98 -11.04 -0.86
CA VAL A 14 2.50 -10.14 -1.91
C VAL A 14 0.98 -10.09 -1.87
N LEU A 15 0.42 -8.90 -1.68
CA LEU A 15 -1.02 -8.64 -1.64
C LEU A 15 -1.42 -7.68 -2.77
N THR A 16 -2.69 -7.76 -3.17
CA THR A 16 -3.31 -6.81 -4.10
C THR A 16 -4.50 -6.11 -3.43
N THR A 17 -4.89 -4.94 -3.93
CA THR A 17 -6.09 -4.25 -3.45
C THR A 17 -7.34 -4.97 -3.94
N LYS A 18 -8.34 -5.12 -3.06
CA LYS A 18 -9.66 -5.66 -3.45
C LYS A 18 -10.40 -4.73 -4.41
N GLU A 19 -10.31 -3.42 -4.14
CA GLU A 19 -10.88 -2.34 -4.94
C GLU A 19 -9.81 -1.28 -5.20
N PRO A 20 -9.89 -0.51 -6.32
CA PRO A 20 -8.91 0.54 -6.60
C PRO A 20 -8.81 1.58 -5.48
N ALA A 21 -7.58 1.88 -5.05
CA ALA A 21 -7.32 2.96 -4.11
C ALA A 21 -7.57 4.32 -4.78
N GLN A 22 -8.40 5.17 -4.17
CA GLN A 22 -8.68 6.52 -4.64
C GLN A 22 -8.02 7.55 -3.72
N LEU A 23 -7.21 8.42 -4.31
CA LEU A 23 -6.51 9.50 -3.62
C LEU A 23 -7.16 10.85 -3.96
N ILE A 24 -7.62 11.56 -2.94
CA ILE A 24 -8.19 12.90 -3.08
C ILE A 24 -7.21 13.92 -2.51
N GLY A 25 -6.91 14.94 -3.31
CA GLY A 25 -6.10 16.09 -2.92
C GLY A 25 -6.72 17.38 -3.45
N ARG A 26 -6.35 18.51 -2.85
CA ARG A 26 -6.68 19.83 -3.39
C ARG A 26 -5.49 20.34 -4.18
N LEU A 27 -5.68 20.53 -5.48
CA LEU A 27 -4.67 21.10 -6.35
C LEU A 27 -4.49 22.59 -6.03
N THR A 28 -3.29 22.99 -5.63
CA THR A 28 -2.96 24.41 -5.44
C THR A 28 -2.37 25.02 -6.71
N GLN A 29 -1.74 24.19 -7.55
CA GLN A 29 -1.12 24.58 -8.82
C GLN A 29 -0.94 23.36 -9.75
N PHE A 30 -0.81 23.59 -11.06
CA PHE A 30 -0.54 22.54 -12.04
C PHE A 30 0.78 22.79 -12.79
N PRO A 31 1.69 21.80 -12.90
CA PRO A 31 1.61 20.47 -12.28
C PRO A 31 1.73 20.55 -10.74
N PRO A 32 1.22 19.54 -10.00
CA PRO A 32 1.33 19.51 -8.55
C PRO A 32 2.80 19.59 -8.11
N ARG A 33 3.12 20.39 -7.08
CA ARG A 33 4.47 20.42 -6.49
C ARG A 33 4.40 20.27 -4.98
N GLY A 34 4.30 19.02 -4.55
CA GLY A 34 4.25 18.68 -3.15
C GLY A 34 2.87 18.80 -2.52
N ASP A 35 1.80 18.87 -3.33
CA ASP A 35 0.43 18.80 -2.82
C ASP A 35 0.20 17.45 -2.15
N LEU A 36 -0.52 17.47 -1.02
CA LEU A 36 -0.85 16.29 -0.24
C LEU A 36 -2.18 15.68 -0.72
N TYR A 37 -2.14 14.37 -0.92
CA TYR A 37 -3.28 13.55 -1.26
C TYR A 37 -3.56 12.58 -0.11
N ARG A 38 -4.83 12.36 0.16
CA ARG A 38 -5.30 11.44 1.20
C ARG A 38 -6.13 10.34 0.56
N LEU A 39 -6.04 9.16 1.14
CA LEU A 39 -6.91 8.06 0.81
C LEU A 39 -8.36 8.44 1.12
N GLN A 40 -9.26 8.23 0.15
CA GLN A 40 -10.69 8.56 0.30
C GLN A 40 -11.40 7.59 1.25
N ASN A 41 -11.19 6.29 1.07
CA ASN A 41 -11.77 5.21 1.86
C ASN A 41 -10.67 4.20 2.21
N PRO A 42 -10.73 3.51 3.36
CA PRO A 42 -9.83 2.39 3.63
C PRO A 42 -9.81 1.38 2.49
N VAL A 43 -8.65 0.78 2.23
CA VAL A 43 -8.46 -0.16 1.12
C VAL A 43 -8.06 -1.52 1.65
N ASP A 44 -8.90 -2.51 1.39
CA ASP A 44 -8.63 -3.90 1.73
C ASP A 44 -7.57 -4.49 0.80
N LEU A 45 -6.66 -5.26 1.41
CA LEU A 45 -5.62 -6.03 0.77
C LEU A 45 -5.96 -7.51 0.86
N VAL A 46 -5.89 -8.18 -0.27
CA VAL A 46 -6.26 -9.59 -0.46
C VAL A 46 -5.13 -10.33 -1.16
N LEU A 47 -5.19 -11.65 -1.11
CA LEU A 47 -4.32 -12.49 -1.94
C LEU A 47 -4.85 -12.49 -3.39
N PRO A 48 -3.99 -12.41 -4.42
CA PRO A 48 -4.44 -12.45 -5.82
C PRO A 48 -5.23 -13.71 -6.19
N ASP A 49 -4.93 -14.84 -5.56
CA ASP A 49 -5.57 -16.15 -5.77
C ASP A 49 -6.73 -16.45 -4.80
N ASN A 50 -6.94 -15.59 -3.79
CA ASN A 50 -8.05 -15.69 -2.84
C ASN A 50 -8.60 -14.29 -2.50
N PRO A 51 -9.37 -13.67 -3.41
CA PRO A 51 -9.81 -12.28 -3.29
C PRO A 51 -10.96 -12.07 -2.27
N ASP A 52 -11.60 -13.14 -1.81
CA ASP A 52 -12.73 -13.06 -0.88
C ASP A 52 -12.29 -12.87 0.57
N THR A 53 -11.01 -13.11 0.86
CA THR A 53 -10.45 -13.00 2.21
C THR A 53 -9.60 -11.73 2.35
N THR A 54 -10.08 -10.77 3.13
CA THR A 54 -9.30 -9.59 3.52
C THR A 54 -8.20 -10.00 4.50
N ILE A 55 -6.95 -9.72 4.15
CA ILE A 55 -5.76 -10.03 4.95
C ILE A 55 -5.33 -8.82 5.79
N ALA A 56 -5.46 -7.62 5.23
CA ALA A 56 -5.13 -6.36 5.89
C ALA A 56 -5.92 -5.21 5.26
N THR A 57 -5.99 -4.07 5.95
CA THR A 57 -6.64 -2.85 5.45
C THR A 57 -5.70 -1.66 5.59
N ILE A 58 -5.54 -0.90 4.52
CA ILE A 58 -4.84 0.39 4.54
C ILE A 58 -5.83 1.45 5.02
N GLU A 59 -5.72 1.84 6.28
CA GLU A 59 -6.59 2.86 6.88
C GLU A 59 -6.27 4.27 6.40
N ARG A 60 -4.97 4.57 6.22
CA ARG A 60 -4.49 5.91 5.85
C ARG A 60 -3.26 5.77 4.96
N PHE A 61 -3.26 6.50 3.86
CA PHE A 61 -2.13 6.53 2.93
C PHE A 61 -1.84 7.99 2.51
N PRO A 62 -1.10 8.76 3.33
CA PRO A 62 -0.74 10.13 2.98
C PRO A 62 0.33 10.11 1.88
N VAL A 63 0.00 10.67 0.72
CA VAL A 63 0.92 10.72 -0.44
C VAL A 63 1.22 12.17 -0.78
N LYS A 64 2.48 12.45 -1.10
CA LYS A 64 2.92 13.75 -1.63
C LYS A 64 3.28 13.59 -3.10
N ILE A 65 2.66 14.37 -3.98
CA ILE A 65 2.90 14.31 -5.43
C ILE A 65 3.68 15.54 -5.89
N GLY A 66 4.76 15.31 -6.63
CA GLY A 66 5.65 16.34 -7.13
C GLY A 66 6.77 16.72 -6.15
N GLY A 67 7.92 17.07 -6.72
CA GLY A 67 9.19 17.25 -6.01
C GLY A 67 10.28 16.44 -6.71
N LEU A 68 11.10 17.11 -7.48
CA LEU A 68 12.47 16.70 -7.80
C LEU A 68 13.39 17.48 -6.87
#